data_AF-A0A2D6E4P8-F1
#
_entry.id   AF-A0A2D6E4P8-F1
#
_cell.length_a   1.000
_cell.length_b   1.000
_cell.length_c   1.000
_cell.angle_alpha   90.00
_cell.angle_beta   90.00
_cell.angle_gamma   90.00
#
_symmetry.space_group_name_H-M   'P 1'
#
loop_
_entity.id
_entity.type
_entity.pdbx_description
1 polymer ?
#
loop_
_entity_poly.entity_id
_entity_poly.type
_entity_poly.pdbx_seq_one_letter_code
_entity_poly.pdbx_strand_id
1 'polypeptide(L)'
;MTKVKTAKKQEKIVALVGSASSSCNLAPWDNKDIEIWTLAWREVKRAERYFDMHSLNPNHRSKRSLPGPEYLNRMSVLPGIVYLQEEHPEIPNSQKYPFDEVVEFLDSVDPYANGVYFASSVAFMIGLALYEGYSEIQIYGIDLLANDEYAHQRPNAEYLIGLARGRGVKVLIPDTSAMCKFPYIYGYDDEMLVETLSIELIEKHLRDYNQQKETALITLHTCDGAIQECQQLLGYLRSAKRGHQIKGAENG
;
A
#
# COMPACT_ATOMS: atom_id res chain seq x y z
N MET A 1 -53.70 11.05 -15.28
CA MET A 1 -52.28 10.76 -15.57
C MET A 1 -51.49 10.92 -14.28
N THR A 2 -51.29 9.82 -13.55
CA THR A 2 -50.62 9.82 -12.25
C THR A 2 -49.12 9.79 -12.48
N LYS A 3 -48.41 10.87 -12.15
CA LYS A 3 -46.94 10.92 -12.19
C LYS A 3 -46.41 9.95 -11.13
N VAL A 4 -45.93 8.79 -11.57
CA VAL A 4 -45.13 7.89 -10.74
C VAL A 4 -43.82 8.62 -10.43
N LYS A 5 -43.65 9.07 -9.18
CA LYS A 5 -42.35 9.51 -8.67
C LYS A 5 -41.50 8.25 -8.49
N THR A 6 -40.63 7.96 -9.45
CA THR A 6 -39.56 6.99 -9.28
C THR A 6 -38.63 7.52 -8.18
N ALA A 7 -38.60 6.85 -7.03
CA ALA A 7 -37.61 7.13 -6.00
C ALA A 7 -36.21 6.95 -6.63
N LYS A 8 -35.35 7.98 -6.53
CA LYS A 8 -33.95 7.86 -6.94
C LYS A 8 -33.33 6.74 -6.11
N LYS A 9 -32.86 5.67 -6.78
CA LYS A 9 -32.02 4.65 -6.15
C LYS A 9 -30.81 5.39 -5.57
N GLN A 10 -30.54 5.20 -4.28
CA GLN A 10 -29.41 5.85 -3.63
C GLN A 10 -28.12 5.37 -4.29
N GLU A 11 -27.36 6.32 -4.85
CA GLU A 11 -26.10 6.06 -5.52
C GLU A 11 -25.07 5.59 -4.48
N LYS A 12 -24.50 4.40 -4.70
CA LYS A 12 -23.44 3.85 -3.84
C LYS A 12 -22.10 4.34 -4.36
N ILE A 13 -21.32 4.98 -3.50
CA ILE A 13 -20.01 5.53 -3.83
C ILE A 13 -18.96 4.87 -2.94
N VAL A 14 -17.85 4.46 -3.55
CA VAL A 14 -16.68 3.94 -2.83
C VAL A 14 -15.43 4.71 -3.22
N ALA A 15 -14.57 4.99 -2.25
CA ALA A 15 -13.20 5.44 -2.48
C ALA A 15 -12.20 4.32 -2.14
N LEU A 16 -11.39 3.95 -3.11
CA LEU A 16 -10.27 3.04 -2.96
C LEU A 16 -9.04 3.86 -2.63
N VAL A 17 -8.43 3.62 -1.47
CA VAL A 17 -7.33 4.46 -0.96
C VAL A 17 -6.07 3.64 -0.73
N GLY A 18 -5.02 3.99 -1.46
CA GLY A 18 -3.65 3.49 -1.29
C GLY A 18 -2.78 4.47 -0.51
N SER A 19 -1.46 4.39 -0.71
CA SER A 19 -0.47 5.18 0.05
C SER A 19 0.31 6.20 -0.78
N ALA A 20 0.13 6.27 -2.10
CA ALA A 20 0.89 7.18 -2.93
C ALA A 20 0.58 8.64 -2.53
N SER A 21 1.62 9.39 -2.21
CA SER A 21 1.54 10.78 -1.75
C SER A 21 0.99 11.74 -2.80
N SER A 22 0.93 11.32 -4.07
CA SER A 22 0.33 12.06 -5.17
C SER A 22 -1.11 12.48 -4.87
N SER A 23 -1.88 11.64 -4.16
CA SER A 23 -3.33 11.82 -4.05
C SER A 23 -3.98 11.20 -2.81
N CYS A 24 -3.27 10.44 -1.96
CA CYS A 24 -3.89 9.82 -0.77
C CYS A 24 -4.48 10.84 0.23
N ASN A 25 -3.91 12.06 0.28
CA ASN A 25 -4.38 13.17 1.09
C ASN A 25 -5.69 13.80 0.57
N LEU A 26 -6.09 13.51 -0.67
CA LEU A 26 -7.31 14.00 -1.28
C LEU A 26 -8.52 13.09 -1.04
N ALA A 27 -8.31 11.91 -0.44
CA ALA A 27 -9.38 10.96 -0.17
C ALA A 27 -10.47 11.57 0.75
N PRO A 28 -11.75 11.22 0.56
CA PRO A 28 -12.88 11.86 1.22
C PRO A 28 -13.11 11.33 2.65
N TRP A 29 -12.10 11.45 3.51
CA TRP A 29 -12.10 10.84 4.84
C TRP A 29 -13.25 11.32 5.74
N ASP A 30 -13.73 12.55 5.57
CA ASP A 30 -14.79 13.12 6.40
C ASP A 30 -16.21 12.90 5.82
N ASN A 31 -16.33 12.40 4.59
CA ASN A 31 -17.62 12.15 3.96
C ASN A 31 -18.15 10.74 4.28
N LYS A 32 -19.08 10.64 5.25
CA LYS A 32 -19.67 9.37 5.70
C LYS A 32 -20.59 8.68 4.69
N ASP A 33 -21.02 9.39 3.64
CA ASP A 33 -21.84 8.80 2.56
C ASP A 33 -20.99 8.01 1.56
N ILE A 34 -19.66 8.07 1.68
CA ILE A 34 -18.70 7.35 0.83
C ILE A 34 -18.00 6.28 1.67
N GLU A 35 -18.16 5.01 1.26
CA GLU A 35 -17.35 3.92 1.81
C GLU A 35 -15.89 4.11 1.40
N ILE A 36 -14.96 3.79 2.31
CA ILE A 36 -13.53 3.82 2.09
C ILE A 36 -13.01 2.40 2.19
N TRP A 37 -12.36 1.95 1.13
CA TRP A 37 -11.71 0.65 1.05
C TRP A 37 -10.20 0.83 0.94
N THR A 38 -9.42 0.00 1.62
CA THR A 38 -7.96 0.08 1.58
C THR A 38 -7.30 -1.29 1.73
N LEU A 39 -5.98 -1.33 1.59
CA LEU A 39 -5.19 -2.53 1.88
C LEU A 39 -5.00 -2.65 3.39
N ALA A 40 -5.09 -3.87 3.93
CA ALA A 40 -5.16 -4.09 5.37
C ALA A 40 -3.89 -3.65 6.15
N TRP A 41 -2.74 -3.62 5.48
CA TRP A 41 -1.48 -3.11 6.03
C TRP A 41 -1.34 -1.58 6.01
N ARG A 42 -2.38 -0.85 5.61
CA ARG A 42 -2.37 0.63 5.60
C ARG A 42 -2.96 1.21 6.87
N GLU A 43 -2.34 2.28 7.34
CA GLU A 43 -2.88 3.10 8.42
C GLU A 43 -3.66 4.23 7.80
N VAL A 44 -4.96 4.26 8.09
CA VAL A 44 -5.92 5.17 7.48
C VAL A 44 -6.84 5.73 8.54
N LYS A 45 -7.41 6.92 8.29
CA LYS A 45 -8.30 7.60 9.24
C LYS A 45 -9.59 6.80 9.52
N ARG A 46 -10.10 6.11 8.50
CA ARG A 46 -11.18 5.14 8.58
C ARG A 46 -11.16 4.23 7.35
N ALA A 47 -11.68 3.03 7.46
CA ALA A 47 -12.13 2.25 6.32
C ALA A 47 -13.21 1.27 6.76
N GLU A 48 -14.20 1.09 5.91
CA GLU A 48 -15.26 0.12 6.10
C GLU A 48 -14.79 -1.28 5.68
N ARG A 49 -13.87 -1.36 4.71
CA ARG A 49 -13.35 -2.63 4.19
C ARG A 49 -11.85 -2.59 3.93
N TYR A 50 -11.19 -3.68 4.28
CA TYR A 50 -9.76 -3.91 4.19
C TYR A 50 -9.51 -5.14 3.34
N PHE A 51 -8.45 -5.11 2.52
CA PHE A 51 -8.13 -6.18 1.60
C PHE A 51 -6.71 -6.69 1.82
N ASP A 52 -6.58 -8.01 1.97
CA ASP A 52 -5.31 -8.71 1.92
C ASP A 52 -5.47 -10.04 1.19
N MET A 53 -5.17 -10.04 -0.11
CA MET A 53 -5.34 -11.21 -0.98
C MET A 53 -4.10 -12.09 -1.04
N HIS A 54 -3.13 -11.89 -0.14
CA HIS A 54 -1.99 -12.79 -0.03
C HIS A 54 -2.44 -14.16 0.50
N SER A 55 -1.80 -15.21 0.01
CA SER A 55 -2.07 -16.55 0.54
C SER A 55 -1.48 -16.69 1.93
N LEU A 56 -2.33 -16.98 2.92
CA LEU A 56 -1.92 -17.33 4.27
C LEU A 56 -1.45 -18.79 4.37
N ASN A 57 -1.46 -19.54 3.26
CA ASN A 57 -1.08 -20.94 3.25
C ASN A 57 0.45 -21.11 3.38
N PRO A 58 0.95 -21.81 4.42
CA PRO A 58 2.39 -22.08 4.61
C PRO A 58 3.08 -22.75 3.42
N ASN A 59 2.33 -23.49 2.61
CA ASN A 59 2.85 -24.27 1.48
C ASN A 59 2.82 -23.49 0.16
N HIS A 60 2.37 -22.23 0.16
CA HIS A 60 2.35 -21.42 -1.04
C HIS A 60 3.78 -21.05 -1.48
N ARG A 61 4.06 -21.12 -2.80
CA ARG A 61 5.43 -20.94 -3.36
C ARG A 61 6.06 -19.59 -3.01
N SER A 62 5.24 -18.57 -2.81
CA SER A 62 5.64 -17.28 -2.29
C SER A 62 5.69 -17.34 -0.75
N LYS A 63 6.88 -17.56 -0.18
CA LYS A 63 7.15 -17.41 1.26
C LYS A 63 7.06 -15.96 1.77
N ARG A 64 6.41 -15.03 1.03
CA ARG A 64 6.13 -13.69 1.53
C ARG A 64 5.15 -13.84 2.69
N SER A 65 5.74 -13.91 3.88
CA SER A 65 5.14 -13.73 5.19
C SER A 65 4.00 -14.69 5.48
N LEU A 66 4.35 -15.88 5.98
CA LEU A 66 3.44 -16.53 6.92
C LEU A 66 3.04 -15.50 7.98
N PRO A 67 1.74 -15.39 8.33
CA PRO A 67 1.27 -14.40 9.28
C PRO A 67 2.00 -14.60 10.62
N GLY A 68 2.93 -13.69 10.92
CA GLY A 68 3.59 -13.63 12.22
C GLY A 68 2.64 -13.05 13.27
N PRO A 69 2.99 -13.12 14.57
CA PRO A 69 2.17 -12.52 15.63
C PRO A 69 1.86 -11.03 15.41
N GLU A 70 2.80 -10.27 14.84
CA GLU A 70 2.58 -8.86 14.51
C GLU A 70 1.50 -8.65 13.45
N TYR A 71 1.48 -9.50 12.42
CA TYR A 71 0.45 -9.47 11.39
C TYR A 71 -0.92 -9.73 12.00
N LEU A 72 -1.07 -10.82 12.77
CA LEU A 72 -2.35 -11.18 13.39
C LEU A 72 -2.84 -10.11 14.37
N ASN A 73 -1.93 -9.54 15.17
CA ASN A 73 -2.24 -8.44 16.09
C ASN A 73 -2.75 -7.21 15.33
N ARG A 74 -2.14 -6.86 14.21
CA ARG A 74 -2.59 -5.73 13.38
C ARG A 74 -3.97 -6.02 12.77
N MET A 75 -4.14 -7.19 12.18
CA MET A 75 -5.36 -7.53 11.45
C MET A 75 -6.56 -7.69 12.39
N SER A 76 -6.34 -8.19 13.61
CA SER A 76 -7.41 -8.40 14.60
C SER A 76 -8.01 -7.12 15.18
N VAL A 77 -7.31 -5.99 15.07
CA VAL A 77 -7.80 -4.68 15.57
C VAL A 77 -8.40 -3.79 14.48
N LEU A 78 -8.48 -4.26 13.23
CA LEU A 78 -9.08 -3.48 12.13
C LEU A 78 -10.59 -3.31 12.35
N PRO A 79 -11.13 -2.09 12.26
CA PRO A 79 -12.52 -1.79 12.64
C PRO A 79 -13.57 -2.23 11.60
N GLY A 80 -13.14 -2.58 10.38
CA GLY A 80 -14.01 -2.93 9.26
C GLY A 80 -13.85 -4.38 8.81
N ILE A 81 -14.55 -4.76 7.74
CA ILE A 81 -14.46 -6.11 7.15
C ILE A 81 -13.05 -6.31 6.59
N VAL A 82 -12.46 -7.49 6.81
CA VAL A 82 -11.13 -7.84 6.27
C VAL A 82 -11.29 -8.97 5.25
N TYR A 83 -11.24 -8.65 3.97
CA TYR A 83 -11.29 -9.66 2.91
C TYR A 83 -9.97 -10.40 2.77
N LEU A 84 -10.06 -11.73 2.81
CA LEU A 84 -8.98 -12.70 2.67
C LEU A 84 -9.39 -13.78 1.63
N GLN A 85 -8.45 -14.66 1.25
CA GLN A 85 -8.78 -15.84 0.43
C GLN A 85 -9.74 -16.80 1.14
N GLU A 86 -9.59 -16.94 2.46
CA GLU A 86 -10.45 -17.73 3.34
C GLU A 86 -10.59 -16.99 4.67
N GLU A 87 -11.70 -17.22 5.39
CA GLU A 87 -11.88 -16.68 6.75
C GLU A 87 -10.78 -17.19 7.68
N HIS A 88 -10.32 -16.32 8.59
CA HIS A 88 -9.25 -16.62 9.52
C HIS A 88 -9.73 -16.50 10.98
N PRO A 89 -9.67 -17.57 11.80
CA PRO A 89 -10.21 -17.57 13.16
C PRO A 89 -9.64 -16.49 14.09
N GLU A 90 -8.37 -16.11 13.90
CA GLU A 90 -7.70 -15.09 14.73
C GLU A 90 -7.93 -13.65 14.23
N ILE A 91 -8.65 -13.47 13.13
CA ILE A 91 -9.02 -12.15 12.57
C ILE A 91 -10.54 -12.06 12.63
N PRO A 92 -11.13 -11.50 13.71
CA PRO A 92 -12.57 -11.58 13.98
C PRO A 92 -13.47 -11.00 12.89
N ASN A 93 -12.99 -9.97 12.19
CA ASN A 93 -13.72 -9.29 11.12
C ASN A 93 -13.37 -9.84 9.73
N SER A 94 -12.65 -10.96 9.66
CA SER A 94 -12.29 -11.55 8.37
C SER A 94 -13.51 -12.13 7.66
N GLN A 95 -13.53 -11.97 6.34
CA GLN A 95 -14.52 -12.58 5.45
C GLN A 95 -13.79 -13.16 4.24
N LYS A 96 -14.29 -14.30 3.78
CA LYS A 96 -13.88 -14.84 2.49
C LYS A 96 -14.29 -13.86 1.39
N TYR A 97 -13.34 -13.48 0.54
CA TYR A 97 -13.64 -12.71 -0.65
C TYR A 97 -14.53 -13.55 -1.60
N PRO A 98 -15.64 -12.98 -2.13
CA PRO A 98 -16.56 -13.69 -3.04
C PRO A 98 -15.94 -13.82 -4.43
N PHE A 99 -14.91 -14.66 -4.54
CA PHE A 99 -14.09 -14.76 -5.74
C PHE A 99 -14.90 -15.26 -6.93
N ASP A 100 -15.53 -16.41 -6.79
CA ASP A 100 -16.24 -17.07 -7.88
C ASP A 100 -17.38 -16.18 -8.41
N GLU A 101 -18.11 -15.50 -7.52
CA GLU A 101 -19.20 -14.59 -7.90
C GLU A 101 -18.70 -13.34 -8.63
N VAL A 102 -17.58 -12.77 -8.19
CA VAL A 102 -16.98 -11.61 -8.87
C VAL A 102 -16.45 -12.01 -10.24
N VAL A 103 -15.80 -13.18 -10.35
CA VAL A 103 -15.30 -13.71 -11.61
C VAL A 103 -16.45 -13.96 -12.59
N GLU A 104 -17.48 -14.68 -12.17
CA GLU A 104 -18.66 -14.98 -13.00
C GLU A 104 -19.36 -13.68 -13.46
N PHE A 105 -19.46 -12.70 -12.56
CA PHE A 105 -19.98 -11.38 -12.91
C PHE A 105 -19.11 -10.70 -13.98
N LEU A 106 -17.79 -10.63 -13.81
CA LEU A 106 -16.89 -9.98 -14.77
C LEU A 106 -16.94 -10.66 -16.15
N ASP A 107 -17.03 -11.99 -16.19
CA ASP A 107 -17.21 -12.74 -17.44
C ASP A 107 -18.56 -12.45 -18.11
N SER A 108 -19.61 -12.21 -17.32
CA SER A 108 -20.91 -11.77 -17.85
C SER A 108 -20.89 -10.33 -18.40
N VAL A 109 -19.95 -9.51 -17.90
CA VAL A 109 -19.78 -8.12 -18.32
C VAL A 109 -19.01 -8.04 -19.63
N ASP A 110 -17.90 -8.76 -19.73
CA ASP A 110 -17.05 -8.86 -20.92
C ASP A 110 -16.59 -10.31 -21.06
N PRO A 111 -17.09 -11.05 -22.07
CA PRO A 111 -16.73 -12.45 -22.26
C PRO A 111 -15.25 -12.64 -22.63
N TYR A 112 -14.53 -11.56 -22.92
CA TYR A 112 -13.09 -11.55 -23.17
C TYR A 112 -12.28 -11.06 -21.96
N ALA A 113 -12.94 -10.69 -20.85
CA ALA A 113 -12.28 -10.38 -19.58
C ALA A 113 -11.49 -11.56 -19.03
N ASN A 114 -11.82 -12.77 -19.48
CA ASN A 114 -11.17 -14.02 -19.11
C ASN A 114 -11.21 -14.31 -17.60
N GLY A 115 -12.12 -13.67 -16.84
CA GLY A 115 -12.51 -13.92 -15.44
C GLY A 115 -11.43 -13.88 -14.36
N VAL A 116 -10.19 -14.16 -14.72
CA VAL A 116 -9.07 -14.55 -13.86
C VAL A 116 -7.99 -13.48 -13.88
N TYR A 117 -8.25 -12.33 -14.52
CA TYR A 117 -7.28 -11.26 -14.58
C TYR A 117 -7.33 -10.42 -13.30
N PHE A 118 -6.75 -10.95 -12.23
CA PHE A 118 -6.47 -10.24 -10.98
C PHE A 118 -4.97 -10.27 -10.69
N ALA A 119 -4.31 -9.13 -10.85
CA ALA A 119 -2.86 -9.01 -10.67
C ALA A 119 -2.47 -8.31 -9.35
N SER A 120 -3.45 -7.80 -8.58
CA SER A 120 -3.21 -7.08 -7.33
C SER A 120 -4.44 -7.07 -6.43
N SER A 121 -4.27 -6.82 -5.13
CA SER A 121 -5.40 -6.59 -4.20
C SER A 121 -6.28 -5.40 -4.61
N VAL A 122 -5.71 -4.39 -5.29
CA VAL A 122 -6.48 -3.26 -5.87
C VAL A 122 -7.45 -3.75 -6.93
N ALA A 123 -7.08 -4.73 -7.74
CA ALA A 123 -7.96 -5.31 -8.73
C ALA A 123 -9.17 -6.00 -8.08
N PHE A 124 -8.96 -6.73 -6.97
CA PHE A 124 -10.03 -7.31 -6.18
C PHE A 124 -10.97 -6.23 -5.61
N MET A 125 -10.43 -5.09 -5.16
CA MET A 125 -11.26 -3.95 -4.72
C MET A 125 -12.13 -3.40 -5.86
N ILE A 126 -11.58 -3.21 -7.06
CA ILE A 126 -12.36 -2.70 -8.21
C ILE A 126 -13.41 -3.74 -8.64
N GLY A 127 -13.03 -5.02 -8.72
CA GLY A 127 -13.92 -6.11 -9.09
C GLY A 127 -15.12 -6.23 -8.15
N LEU A 128 -14.88 -6.20 -6.83
CA LEU A 128 -15.96 -6.24 -5.84
C LEU A 128 -16.87 -5.01 -5.92
N ALA A 129 -16.31 -3.82 -6.14
CA ALA A 129 -17.12 -2.61 -6.29
C ALA A 129 -18.06 -2.69 -7.52
N LEU A 130 -17.58 -3.29 -8.61
CA LEU A 130 -18.41 -3.53 -9.79
C LEU A 130 -19.50 -4.58 -9.54
N TYR A 131 -19.13 -5.69 -8.92
CA TYR A 131 -20.07 -6.76 -8.56
C TYR A 131 -21.19 -6.26 -7.64
N GLU A 132 -20.86 -5.46 -6.62
CA GLU A 132 -21.84 -4.88 -5.69
C GLU A 132 -22.66 -3.72 -6.26
N GLY A 133 -22.36 -3.29 -7.50
CA GLY A 133 -23.12 -2.28 -8.21
C GLY A 133 -22.91 -0.86 -7.70
N TYR A 134 -21.68 -0.51 -7.29
CA TYR A 134 -21.32 0.88 -7.01
C TYR A 134 -21.47 1.74 -8.26
N SER A 135 -22.10 2.90 -8.12
CA SER A 135 -22.32 3.84 -9.22
C SER A 135 -21.12 4.78 -9.43
N GLU A 136 -20.28 4.96 -8.42
CA GLU A 136 -19.05 5.72 -8.51
C GLU A 136 -17.91 5.05 -7.72
N ILE A 137 -16.73 4.96 -8.35
CA ILE A 137 -15.48 4.48 -7.77
C ILE A 137 -14.48 5.64 -7.83
N GLN A 138 -13.97 6.06 -6.68
CA GLN A 138 -12.94 7.08 -6.57
C GLN A 138 -11.61 6.43 -6.20
N ILE A 139 -10.51 6.80 -6.85
CA ILE A 139 -9.21 6.14 -6.67
C ILE A 139 -8.20 7.18 -6.17
N TYR A 140 -7.66 6.98 -4.97
CA TYR A 140 -6.71 7.89 -4.34
C TYR A 140 -5.47 7.14 -3.86
N GLY A 141 -4.28 7.69 -4.10
CA GLY A 141 -3.03 7.12 -3.61
C GLY A 141 -2.67 5.75 -4.22
N ILE A 142 -3.20 5.44 -5.40
CA ILE A 142 -2.95 4.19 -6.14
C ILE A 142 -2.41 4.57 -7.52
N ASP A 143 -1.08 4.73 -7.61
CA ASP A 143 -0.42 5.08 -8.88
C ASP A 143 0.27 3.89 -9.55
N LEU A 144 0.62 2.84 -8.78
CA LEU A 144 1.25 1.61 -9.27
C LEU A 144 2.47 1.87 -10.16
N LEU A 145 3.38 2.73 -9.67
CA LEU A 145 4.56 3.25 -10.40
C LEU A 145 5.87 2.49 -10.13
N ALA A 146 5.93 1.63 -9.11
CA ALA A 146 7.15 0.86 -8.83
C ALA A 146 7.37 -0.23 -9.90
N ASN A 147 8.62 -0.49 -10.31
CA ASN A 147 8.97 -1.36 -11.45
C ASN A 147 8.17 -2.68 -11.54
N ASP A 148 8.03 -3.41 -10.45
CA ASP A 148 7.24 -4.66 -10.44
C ASP A 148 5.73 -4.38 -10.51
N GLU A 149 5.21 -3.43 -9.71
CA GLU A 149 3.79 -3.04 -9.70
C GLU A 149 3.35 -2.49 -11.07
N TYR A 150 4.24 -1.78 -11.74
CA TYR A 150 4.01 -1.14 -13.03
C TYR A 150 3.83 -2.16 -14.16
N ALA A 151 4.58 -3.27 -14.14
CA ALA A 151 4.58 -4.23 -15.24
C ALA A 151 3.30 -5.08 -15.32
N HIS A 152 2.66 -5.41 -14.18
CA HIS A 152 1.49 -6.29 -14.17
C HIS A 152 0.28 -5.75 -13.40
N GLN A 153 0.45 -4.98 -12.33
CA GLN A 153 -0.68 -4.48 -11.53
C GLN A 153 -1.36 -3.30 -12.21
N ARG A 154 -0.57 -2.36 -12.75
CA ARG A 154 -1.10 -1.18 -13.44
C ARG A 154 -1.95 -1.53 -14.66
N PRO A 155 -1.50 -2.36 -15.63
CA PRO A 155 -2.33 -2.72 -16.77
C PRO A 155 -3.66 -3.38 -16.36
N ASN A 156 -3.63 -4.21 -15.32
CA ASN A 156 -4.81 -4.86 -14.79
C ASN A 156 -5.80 -3.89 -14.14
N ALA A 157 -5.32 -2.96 -13.31
CA ALA A 157 -6.15 -1.93 -12.71
C ALA A 157 -6.75 -1.01 -13.79
N GLU A 158 -5.95 -0.58 -14.77
CA GLU A 158 -6.43 0.28 -15.87
C GLU A 158 -7.45 -0.44 -16.76
N TYR A 159 -7.29 -1.74 -17.01
CA TYR A 159 -8.30 -2.56 -17.70
C TYR A 159 -9.65 -2.56 -16.95
N LEU A 160 -9.65 -2.85 -15.65
CA LEU A 160 -10.87 -2.86 -14.84
C LEU A 160 -11.50 -1.47 -14.72
N ILE A 161 -10.70 -0.40 -14.66
CA ILE A 161 -11.18 0.98 -14.73
C ILE A 161 -11.86 1.26 -16.07
N GLY A 162 -11.26 0.81 -17.17
CA GLY A 162 -11.85 0.90 -18.51
C GLY A 162 -13.19 0.18 -18.58
N LEU A 163 -13.26 -1.05 -18.03
CA LEU A 163 -14.48 -1.85 -17.96
C LEU A 163 -15.57 -1.17 -17.14
N ALA A 164 -15.22 -0.61 -15.97
CA ALA A 164 -16.11 0.15 -15.11
C ALA A 164 -16.73 1.35 -15.84
N ARG A 165 -15.87 2.16 -16.48
CA ARG A 165 -16.30 3.33 -17.28
C ARG A 165 -17.19 2.90 -18.44
N GLY A 166 -16.87 1.81 -19.12
CA GLY A 166 -17.67 1.24 -20.21
C GLY A 166 -19.08 0.83 -19.78
N ARG A 167 -19.28 0.46 -18.51
CA ARG A 167 -20.61 0.18 -17.93
C ARG A 167 -21.35 1.41 -17.41
N GLY A 168 -20.79 2.59 -17.55
CA GLY A 168 -21.36 3.83 -17.03
C GLY A 168 -21.12 4.05 -15.54
N VAL A 169 -20.22 3.28 -14.90
CA VAL A 169 -19.75 3.60 -13.55
C VAL A 169 -18.83 4.81 -13.64
N LYS A 170 -19.08 5.83 -12.82
CA LYS A 170 -18.20 7.00 -12.77
C LYS A 170 -16.91 6.61 -12.06
N VAL A 171 -15.77 6.74 -12.73
CA VAL A 171 -14.46 6.50 -12.11
C VAL A 171 -13.67 7.80 -12.00
N LEU A 172 -13.55 8.30 -10.78
CA LEU A 172 -12.81 9.52 -10.46
C LEU A 172 -11.37 9.16 -10.09
N ILE A 173 -10.42 9.79 -10.77
CA ILE A 173 -8.99 9.66 -10.51
C ILE A 173 -8.43 11.09 -10.43
N PRO A 174 -7.77 11.49 -9.33
CA PRO A 174 -7.19 12.82 -9.20
C PRO A 174 -6.20 13.16 -10.31
N ASP A 175 -6.14 14.44 -10.69
CA ASP A 175 -5.25 14.92 -11.74
C ASP A 175 -3.76 14.68 -11.45
N THR A 176 -3.41 14.60 -10.17
CA THR A 176 -2.06 14.29 -9.68
C THR A 176 -1.65 12.83 -9.80
N SER A 177 -2.60 11.90 -9.97
CA SER A 177 -2.29 10.48 -10.14
C SER A 177 -1.80 10.18 -11.56
N ALA A 178 -0.86 9.26 -11.70
CA ALA A 178 -0.40 8.79 -13.01
C ALA A 178 -1.36 7.78 -13.67
N MET A 179 -2.40 7.32 -12.96
CA MET A 179 -3.27 6.26 -13.43
C MET A 179 -4.17 6.68 -14.60
N CYS A 180 -4.27 5.81 -15.62
CA CYS A 180 -4.96 6.07 -16.88
C CYS A 180 -4.45 7.32 -17.61
N LYS A 181 -3.18 7.68 -17.41
CA LYS A 181 -2.52 8.81 -18.07
C LYS A 181 -1.20 8.39 -18.66
N PHE A 182 -0.87 9.03 -19.76
CA PHE A 182 0.41 8.91 -20.44
C PHE A 182 0.94 10.34 -20.68
N PRO A 183 2.24 10.61 -20.48
CA PRO A 183 2.75 11.99 -20.41
C PRO A 183 2.74 12.74 -21.75
N TYR A 184 2.60 12.04 -22.87
CA TYR A 184 2.59 12.63 -24.21
C TYR A 184 1.71 11.81 -25.15
N ILE A 185 1.29 12.36 -26.28
CA ILE A 185 0.55 11.63 -27.31
C ILE A 185 1.55 11.07 -28.33
N TYR A 186 1.67 9.74 -28.38
CA TYR A 186 2.57 9.05 -29.31
C TYR A 186 2.29 9.47 -30.76
N GLY A 187 3.34 9.96 -31.44
CA GLY A 187 3.28 10.39 -32.85
C GLY A 187 2.75 11.82 -33.08
N TYR A 188 2.35 12.54 -32.04
CA TYR A 188 1.87 13.93 -32.13
C TYR A 188 2.71 14.90 -31.30
N ASP A 189 3.05 14.49 -30.09
CA ASP A 189 3.88 15.28 -29.20
C ASP A 189 5.33 14.81 -29.30
N ASP A 190 6.27 15.74 -29.16
CA ASP A 190 7.67 15.38 -28.90
C ASP A 190 7.70 14.61 -27.58
N GLU A 191 8.37 13.47 -27.56
CA GLU A 191 8.55 12.68 -26.34
C GLU A 191 9.14 13.61 -25.28
N MET A 192 8.42 13.75 -24.17
CA MET A 192 8.85 14.62 -23.09
C MET A 192 10.18 14.07 -22.58
N LEU A 193 11.28 14.66 -23.06
CA LEU A 193 12.61 14.45 -22.53
C LEU A 193 12.58 15.06 -21.13
N VAL A 194 12.05 14.31 -20.16
CA VAL A 194 12.53 14.42 -18.77
C VAL A 194 14.00 14.08 -18.93
N GLU A 195 14.83 15.11 -19.13
CA GLU A 195 16.22 14.97 -19.57
C GLU A 195 16.80 13.78 -18.83
N THR A 196 17.09 12.67 -19.52
CA THR A 196 17.47 11.40 -18.87
C THR A 196 18.69 11.62 -17.96
N LEU A 197 19.50 12.63 -18.31
CA LEU A 197 20.54 13.23 -17.47
C LEU A 197 20.07 13.59 -16.06
N SER A 198 18.89 14.16 -15.87
CA SER A 198 18.34 14.55 -14.57
C SER A 198 18.07 13.33 -13.68
N ILE A 199 17.49 12.25 -14.20
CA ILE A 199 17.22 11.03 -13.42
C ILE A 199 18.54 10.35 -13.05
N GLU A 200 19.41 10.07 -14.03
CA GLU A 200 20.70 9.42 -13.79
C GLU A 200 21.60 10.24 -12.83
N LEU A 201 21.59 11.56 -12.96
CA LEU A 201 22.31 12.48 -12.07
C LEU A 201 21.76 12.42 -10.65
N ILE A 202 20.43 12.46 -10.48
CA ILE A 202 19.80 12.39 -9.16
C ILE A 202 20.04 11.02 -8.52
N GLU A 203 19.98 9.92 -9.29
CA GLU A 203 20.33 8.59 -8.80
C GLU A 203 21.79 8.50 -8.36
N LYS A 204 22.70 9.11 -9.11
CA LYS A 204 24.11 9.20 -8.73
C LYS A 204 24.28 9.98 -7.42
N HIS A 205 23.68 11.17 -7.31
CA HIS A 205 23.73 11.95 -6.08
C HIS A 205 23.14 11.18 -4.90
N LEU A 206 22.04 10.45 -5.09
CA LEU A 206 21.44 9.61 -4.06
C LEU A 206 22.41 8.53 -3.57
N ARG A 207 23.13 7.86 -4.48
CA ARG A 207 24.18 6.89 -4.12
C ARG A 207 25.31 7.55 -3.33
N ASP A 208 25.82 8.67 -3.82
CA ASP A 208 26.94 9.40 -3.17
C ASP A 208 26.56 9.85 -1.75
N TYR A 209 25.35 10.37 -1.55
CA TYR A 209 24.87 10.79 -0.22
C TYR A 209 24.60 9.61 0.72
N ASN A 210 24.11 8.47 0.22
CA ASN A 210 23.96 7.28 1.04
C ASN A 210 25.31 6.74 1.52
N GLN A 211 26.33 6.73 0.66
CA GLN A 211 27.68 6.33 1.05
C GLN A 211 28.29 7.27 2.10
N GLN A 212 28.07 8.58 1.96
CA GLN A 212 28.48 9.56 2.97
C GLN A 212 27.76 9.33 4.30
N LYS A 213 26.45 9.04 4.28
CA LYS A 213 25.66 8.72 5.48
C LYS A 213 26.21 7.47 6.19
N GLU A 214 26.52 6.40 5.47
CA GLU A 214 27.10 5.18 6.06
C GLU A 214 28.46 5.44 6.69
N THR A 215 29.31 6.22 6.02
CA THR A 215 30.64 6.61 6.54
C THR A 215 30.51 7.44 7.83
N ALA A 216 29.57 8.38 7.85
CA ALA A 216 29.27 9.19 9.04
C ALA A 216 28.72 8.33 10.19
N LEU A 217 27.88 7.33 9.92
CA LEU A 217 27.38 6.39 10.93
C LEU A 217 28.50 5.55 11.55
N ILE A 218 29.45 5.06 10.74
CA ILE A 218 30.64 4.35 11.24
C ILE A 218 31.47 5.25 12.15
N THR A 219 31.63 6.52 11.76
CA THR A 219 32.36 7.51 12.57
C THR A 219 31.64 7.77 13.89
N LEU A 220 30.31 7.92 13.85
CA LEU A 220 29.48 8.09 15.04
C LEU A 220 29.63 6.91 16.01
N HIS A 221 29.51 5.67 15.53
CA HIS A 221 29.69 4.47 16.35
C HIS A 221 31.09 4.36 16.95
N THR A 222 32.11 4.82 16.23
CA THR A 222 33.48 4.86 16.73
C THR A 222 33.62 5.88 17.87
N CYS A 223 33.04 7.08 17.70
CA CYS A 223 33.01 8.09 18.76
C CYS A 223 32.22 7.61 19.98
N ASP A 224 31.09 6.94 19.80
CA ASP A 224 30.29 6.38 20.89
C ASP A 224 31.06 5.34 21.70
N GLY A 225 31.82 4.46 21.04
CA GLY A 225 32.72 3.50 21.70
C GLY A 225 33.78 4.20 22.56
N ALA A 226 34.46 5.22 22.01
CA ALA A 226 35.46 5.99 22.75
C ALA A 226 34.86 6.73 23.96
N ILE A 227 33.65 7.30 23.81
CA ILE A 227 32.91 7.93 24.90
C ILE A 227 32.63 6.91 26.01
N GLN A 228 32.18 5.70 25.65
CA GLN A 228 31.89 4.64 26.61
C GLN A 228 33.14 4.21 27.39
N GLU A 229 34.28 4.05 26.72
CA GLU A 229 35.57 3.75 27.37
C GLU A 229 35.97 4.86 28.35
N CYS A 230 35.90 6.13 27.93
CA CYS A 230 36.18 7.27 28.81
C CYS A 230 35.23 7.30 30.01
N GLN A 231 33.95 7.00 29.83
CA GLN A 231 32.97 6.94 30.92
C GLN A 231 33.28 5.82 31.92
N GLN A 232 33.69 4.64 31.45
CA GLN A 232 34.11 3.54 32.31
C GLN A 232 35.35 3.92 33.12
N LEU A 233 36.41 4.42 32.46
CA LEU A 233 37.63 4.89 33.12
C LEU A 233 37.34 5.98 34.16
N LEU A 234 36.50 6.95 33.81
CA LEU A 234 36.08 7.99 34.73
C LEU A 234 35.33 7.41 35.94
N GLY A 235 34.47 6.41 35.71
CA GLY A 235 33.80 5.65 36.76
C GLY A 235 34.79 4.99 37.73
N TYR A 236 35.78 4.27 37.20
CA TYR A 236 36.85 3.64 37.99
C TYR A 236 37.62 4.66 38.82
N LEU A 237 38.09 5.75 38.21
CA LEU A 237 38.85 6.80 38.89
C LEU A 237 38.04 7.48 40.00
N ARG A 238 36.74 7.74 39.76
CA ARG A 238 35.83 8.28 40.77
C ARG A 238 35.58 7.33 41.94
N SER A 239 35.60 6.01 41.71
CA SER A 239 35.48 5.00 42.76
C SER A 239 36.76 4.88 43.58
N ALA A 240 37.92 4.86 42.92
CA ALA A 240 39.23 4.86 43.58
C ALA A 240 39.41 6.08 44.50
N LYS A 241 39.05 7.28 44.02
CA LYS A 241 39.11 8.53 44.81
C LYS A 241 38.22 8.48 46.07
N ARG A 242 37.19 7.64 46.09
CA ARG A 242 36.28 7.45 47.23
C ARG A 242 36.74 6.32 48.18
N GLY A 243 37.97 5.86 48.05
CA GLY A 243 38.59 4.87 48.97
C GLY A 243 38.34 3.41 48.59
N HIS A 244 37.80 3.14 47.39
CA HIS A 244 37.65 1.77 46.91
C HIS A 244 39.01 1.19 46.48
N GLN A 245 39.48 0.12 47.14
CA GLN A 245 40.71 -0.57 46.75
C GLN A 245 40.46 -1.47 45.54
N ILE A 246 41.13 -1.18 44.42
CA ILE A 246 41.06 -1.99 43.20
C ILE A 246 41.97 -3.21 43.40
N LYS A 247 41.41 -4.43 43.41
CA LYS A 247 42.22 -5.66 43.35
C LYS A 247 42.88 -5.72 41.96
N GLY A 248 44.21 -5.64 41.93
CA GLY A 248 44.98 -5.72 40.70
C GLY A 248 44.78 -7.04 39.99
N ALA A 249 44.78 -6.98 38.66
CA ALA A 249 44.83 -8.13 37.78
C ALA A 249 46.04 -9.01 38.14
N GLU A 250 45.78 -10.25 38.54
CA GLU A 250 46.81 -11.27 38.62
C GLU A 250 47.13 -11.75 37.19
N ASN A 251 48.43 -11.86 36.93
CA ASN A 251 49.08 -12.23 35.68
C ASN A 251 48.44 -13.47 35.01
N GLY A 252 48.20 -13.35 33.69
CA GLY A 252 48.01 -14.45 32.75
C GLY A 252 48.67 -14.10 31.43
#